data_AF-A0AAD4MPG9-F1
#
_entry.id   AF-A0AAD4MPG9-F1
#
_cell.length_a   1.000
_cell.length_b   1.000
_cell.length_c   1.000
_cell.angle_alpha   90.00
_cell.angle_beta   90.00
_cell.angle_gamma   90.00
#
_symmetry.space_group_name_H-M   'P 1'
#
loop_
_entity.id
_entity.type
_entity.pdbx_description
1 polymer ?
#
loop_
_entity_poly.entity_id
_entity_poly.type
_entity_poly.pdbx_seq_one_letter_code
_entity_poly.pdbx_strand_id
1 'polypeptide(L)'
;MFEAKLGQAALLKKIVEAIKDLVTDAPFDCTETAMSLQAMDASHVALVSLKLENGLFEKYRCDRTISLGLSLSELSKILKCAKNEDTAVIQYADDAGDSVTFTFEDAKCRKQDITQKLMDIDNEHLGIPDQKYACVIEMPSGEFQRTCRDIAMFSDSLQISATKQGVVFSGKGDSVSNTVTYSKNSTADDDDKDRVFIEVKEQVNLNFSIKYMNHFCKATALSDRVRISLCNDVPVVIEYGIEEDGFLRFYLAPKIEEGNDMD
;
A
#
# COMPACT_ATOMS: atom_id res chain seq x y z
N MET A 1 -23.79 2.63 -14.60
CA MET A 1 -22.70 3.29 -15.35
C MET A 1 -21.67 3.85 -14.38
N PHE A 2 -20.40 3.55 -14.65
CA PHE A 2 -19.24 4.06 -13.94
C PHE A 2 -18.21 4.57 -14.95
N GLU A 3 -17.66 5.75 -14.68
CA GLU A 3 -16.60 6.38 -15.48
C GLU A 3 -15.64 7.11 -14.54
N ALA A 4 -14.36 6.74 -14.58
CA ALA A 4 -13.30 7.41 -13.84
C ALA A 4 -12.15 7.76 -14.78
N LYS A 5 -11.74 9.03 -14.81
CA LYS A 5 -10.66 9.57 -15.65
C LYS A 5 -9.53 10.09 -14.78
N LEU A 6 -8.35 9.51 -14.96
CA LEU A 6 -7.09 9.92 -14.35
C LEU A 6 -6.27 10.70 -15.37
N GLY A 7 -5.75 11.87 -14.98
CA GLY A 7 -4.89 12.69 -15.85
C GLY A 7 -3.59 11.97 -16.22
N GLN A 8 -3.07 11.12 -15.33
CA GLN A 8 -1.84 10.34 -15.56
C GLN A 8 -2.04 8.86 -15.20
N ALA A 9 -1.83 7.99 -16.18
CA ALA A 9 -1.85 6.53 -15.99
C ALA A 9 -0.74 6.04 -15.04
N ALA A 10 0.31 6.85 -14.83
CA ALA A 10 1.39 6.57 -13.89
C ALA A 10 0.89 6.23 -12.48
N LEU A 11 -0.15 6.92 -11.99
CA LEU A 11 -0.68 6.67 -10.65
C LEU A 11 -1.22 5.25 -10.52
N LEU A 12 -2.14 4.87 -11.40
CA LEU A 12 -2.75 3.54 -11.39
C LEU A 12 -1.71 2.42 -11.62
N LYS A 13 -0.71 2.66 -12.48
CA LYS A 13 0.43 1.76 -12.66
C LYS A 13 1.20 1.52 -11.37
N LYS A 14 1.59 2.60 -10.68
CA LYS A 14 2.35 2.49 -9.42
C LYS A 14 1.55 1.75 -8.35
N ILE A 15 0.25 2.00 -8.26
CA ILE A 15 -0.66 1.31 -7.31
C ILE A 15 -0.68 -0.20 -7.62
N VAL A 16 -0.98 -0.57 -8.86
CA VAL A 16 -1.11 -1.99 -9.25
C VAL A 16 0.23 -2.73 -9.11
N GLU A 17 1.34 -2.10 -9.49
CA GLU A 17 2.68 -2.68 -9.31
C GLU A 17 3.05 -2.88 -7.83
N ALA A 18 2.51 -2.05 -6.92
CA ALA A 18 2.74 -2.20 -5.48
C ALA A 18 1.96 -3.39 -4.87
N ILE A 19 0.78 -3.72 -5.39
CA ILE A 19 -0.13 -4.69 -4.77
C ILE A 19 -0.18 -6.06 -5.48
N LYS A 20 0.17 -6.14 -6.77
CA LYS A 20 0.01 -7.36 -7.60
C LYS A 20 0.76 -8.59 -7.11
N ASP A 21 1.83 -8.41 -6.32
CA ASP A 21 2.65 -9.51 -5.82
C ASP A 21 2.18 -10.00 -4.44
N LEU A 22 1.19 -9.33 -3.86
CA LEU A 22 0.59 -9.65 -2.57
C LEU A 22 -0.81 -10.24 -2.75
N VAL A 23 -1.59 -9.70 -3.68
CA VAL A 23 -2.95 -10.12 -4.00
C VAL A 23 -3.02 -10.48 -5.48
N THR A 24 -3.68 -11.60 -5.80
CA THR A 24 -3.82 -12.06 -7.20
C THR A 24 -5.01 -11.38 -7.87
N ASP A 25 -6.16 -11.42 -7.20
CA ASP A 25 -7.44 -10.93 -7.69
C ASP A 25 -8.09 -10.11 -6.57
N ALA A 26 -8.72 -8.98 -6.93
CA ALA A 26 -9.28 -8.07 -5.94
C ALA A 26 -10.55 -7.36 -6.46
N PRO A 27 -11.53 -7.10 -5.58
CA PRO A 27 -12.66 -6.24 -5.90
C PRO A 27 -12.24 -4.76 -5.84
N PHE A 28 -12.55 -4.02 -6.91
CA PHE A 28 -12.51 -2.56 -6.90
C PHE A 28 -13.92 -2.03 -6.69
N ASP A 29 -14.20 -1.58 -5.47
CA ASP A 29 -15.48 -1.01 -5.08
C ASP A 29 -15.53 0.46 -5.47
N CYS A 30 -16.46 0.79 -6.36
CA CYS A 30 -16.67 2.13 -6.84
C CYS A 30 -17.98 2.66 -6.25
N THR A 31 -17.88 3.76 -5.51
CA THR A 31 -19.01 4.48 -4.90
C THR A 31 -19.12 5.88 -5.53
N GLU A 32 -20.10 6.71 -5.15
CA GLU A 32 -20.16 8.10 -5.62
C GLU A 32 -18.96 8.95 -5.15
N THR A 33 -18.35 8.58 -4.02
CA THR A 33 -17.32 9.39 -3.35
C THR A 33 -15.90 8.90 -3.61
N ALA A 34 -15.72 7.60 -3.83
CA ALA A 34 -14.39 7.01 -3.90
C ALA A 34 -14.39 5.67 -4.64
N MET A 35 -13.24 5.36 -5.24
CA MET A 35 -12.87 4.02 -5.66
C MET A 35 -11.93 3.42 -4.59
N SER A 36 -12.31 2.27 -4.04
CA SER A 36 -11.58 1.56 -3.00
C SER A 36 -11.29 0.13 -3.39
N LEU A 37 -10.27 -0.45 -2.77
CA LEU A 37 -9.96 -1.87 -2.87
C LEU A 37 -9.55 -2.35 -1.48
N GLN A 38 -10.11 -3.48 -1.07
CA GLN A 38 -9.69 -4.18 0.13
C GLN A 38 -9.52 -5.66 -0.20
N ALA A 39 -8.35 -6.23 0.12
CA ALA A 39 -8.08 -7.63 -0.16
C ALA A 39 -7.00 -8.20 0.76
N MET A 40 -7.19 -9.44 1.18
CA MET A 40 -6.20 -10.21 1.93
C MET A 40 -5.23 -10.94 0.99
N ASP A 41 -4.02 -11.20 1.48
CA ASP A 41 -3.10 -12.12 0.82
C ASP A 41 -3.56 -13.58 0.97
N ALA A 42 -2.99 -14.49 0.19
CA ALA A 42 -3.36 -15.91 0.21
C ALA A 42 -3.14 -16.61 1.57
N SER A 43 -2.29 -16.06 2.45
CA SER A 43 -2.08 -16.59 3.80
C SER A 43 -2.99 -15.98 4.86
N HIS A 44 -3.80 -14.96 4.52
CA HIS A 44 -4.63 -14.19 5.45
C HIS A 44 -3.85 -13.53 6.60
N VAL A 45 -2.58 -13.17 6.36
CA VAL A 45 -1.70 -12.51 7.35
C VAL A 45 -1.51 -11.02 7.03
N ALA A 46 -1.68 -10.64 5.75
CA ALA A 46 -1.57 -9.27 5.29
C ALA A 46 -2.86 -8.80 4.60
N LEU A 47 -3.24 -7.56 4.87
CA LEU A 47 -4.39 -6.89 4.25
C LEU A 47 -3.91 -5.66 3.49
N VAL A 48 -4.42 -5.47 2.27
CA VAL A 48 -4.28 -4.23 1.51
C VAL A 48 -5.58 -3.45 1.61
N SER A 49 -5.47 -2.14 1.84
CA SER A 49 -6.59 -1.20 1.75
C SER A 49 -6.15 0.02 0.94
N LEU A 50 -6.77 0.20 -0.21
CA LEU A 50 -6.61 1.34 -1.10
C LEU A 50 -7.87 2.19 -1.03
N LYS A 51 -7.70 3.51 -0.96
CA LYS A 51 -8.78 4.46 -1.16
C LYS A 51 -8.30 5.59 -2.07
N LEU A 52 -9.08 5.84 -3.11
CA LEU A 52 -8.89 6.94 -4.05
C LEU A 52 -10.19 7.75 -4.07
N GLU A 53 -10.19 8.92 -3.45
CA GLU A 53 -11.37 9.78 -3.45
C GLU A 53 -11.57 10.42 -4.82
N ASN A 54 -12.80 10.84 -5.10
CA ASN A 54 -13.18 11.39 -6.40
C ASN A 54 -12.36 12.63 -6.82
N GLY A 55 -11.76 13.36 -5.86
CA GLY A 55 -10.88 14.51 -6.10
C GLY A 55 -9.60 14.17 -6.87
N LEU A 56 -9.11 12.92 -6.80
CA LEU A 56 -7.94 12.46 -7.56
C LEU A 56 -8.21 12.28 -9.07
N PHE A 57 -9.47 12.33 -9.49
CA PHE A 57 -9.89 12.08 -10.86
C PHE A 57 -10.29 13.39 -11.54
N GLU A 58 -9.86 13.58 -12.79
CA GLU A 58 -10.32 14.71 -13.61
C GLU A 58 -11.83 14.65 -13.88
N LYS A 59 -12.36 13.42 -13.95
CA LYS A 59 -13.78 13.14 -14.09
C LYS A 59 -14.09 11.85 -13.34
N TYR A 60 -15.06 11.91 -12.46
CA TYR A 60 -15.53 10.76 -11.72
C TYR A 60 -17.05 10.74 -11.71
N ARG A 61 -17.64 9.63 -12.15
CA ARG A 61 -19.08 9.40 -12.15
C ARG A 61 -19.33 7.95 -11.80
N CYS A 62 -20.10 7.73 -10.74
CA CYS A 62 -20.56 6.41 -10.34
C CYS A 62 -22.06 6.52 -10.03
N ASP A 63 -22.91 6.02 -10.92
CA ASP A 63 -24.37 6.19 -10.76
C ASP A 63 -24.96 5.25 -9.69
N ARG A 64 -24.25 4.15 -9.39
CA ARG A 64 -24.62 3.14 -8.39
C ARG A 64 -23.34 2.53 -7.85
N THR A 65 -23.35 2.11 -6.59
CA THR A 65 -22.25 1.33 -6.04
C THR A 65 -22.07 0.04 -6.86
N ILE A 66 -20.87 -0.14 -7.41
CA ILE A 66 -20.50 -1.33 -8.18
C ILE A 66 -19.20 -1.90 -7.63
N SER A 67 -19.01 -3.21 -7.79
CA SER A 67 -17.76 -3.89 -7.48
C SER A 67 -17.20 -4.52 -8.76
N LEU A 68 -15.98 -4.14 -9.11
CA LEU A 68 -15.28 -4.62 -10.30
C LEU A 68 -14.22 -5.65 -9.88
N GLY A 69 -14.53 -6.94 -10.01
CA GLY A 69 -13.57 -8.00 -9.74
C GLY A 69 -12.53 -8.11 -10.86
N LEU A 70 -11.27 -7.81 -10.56
CA LEU A 70 -10.18 -7.77 -11.53
C LEU A 70 -8.98 -8.59 -11.10
N SER A 71 -8.34 -9.27 -12.05
CA SER A 71 -7.02 -9.85 -11.82
C SER A 71 -5.94 -8.77 -11.90
N LEU A 72 -5.19 -8.60 -10.82
CA LEU A 72 -4.12 -7.59 -10.74
C LEU A 72 -2.96 -7.92 -11.69
N SER A 73 -2.77 -9.21 -11.99
CA SER A 73 -1.77 -9.68 -12.96
C SER A 73 -2.09 -9.26 -14.40
N GLU A 74 -3.38 -9.29 -14.77
CA GLU A 74 -3.87 -8.85 -16.07
C GLU A 74 -3.94 -7.33 -16.15
N LEU A 75 -4.43 -6.68 -15.08
CA LEU A 75 -4.47 -5.23 -14.98
C LEU A 75 -3.07 -4.62 -15.13
N SER A 76 -2.03 -5.22 -14.53
CA SER A 76 -0.63 -4.82 -14.75
C SER A 76 -0.23 -4.89 -16.23
N LYS A 77 -0.65 -5.92 -16.98
CA LYS A 77 -0.36 -6.04 -18.42
C LYS A 77 -1.10 -4.97 -19.22
N ILE A 78 -2.37 -4.70 -18.89
CA ILE A 78 -3.19 -3.66 -19.52
C ILE A 78 -2.53 -2.28 -19.32
N LEU A 79 -2.17 -1.95 -18.08
CA LEU A 79 -1.57 -0.67 -17.74
C LEU A 79 -0.19 -0.47 -18.41
N LYS A 80 0.57 -1.54 -18.67
CA LYS A 80 1.84 -1.46 -19.41
C LYS A 80 1.69 -0.99 -20.87
N CYS A 81 0.48 -1.04 -21.44
CA CYS A 81 0.22 -0.51 -22.79
C CYS A 81 0.15 1.03 -22.85
N ALA A 82 -0.05 1.68 -21.71
CA ALA A 82 -0.03 3.14 -21.59
C ALA A 82 1.40 3.65 -21.35
N LYS A 83 1.69 4.90 -21.68
CA LYS A 83 2.83 5.66 -21.14
C LYS A 83 2.47 6.23 -19.77
N ASN A 84 3.41 6.87 -19.09
CA ASN A 84 3.16 7.40 -17.74
C ASN A 84 2.32 8.67 -17.79
N GLU A 85 2.50 9.45 -18.85
CA GLU A 85 1.86 10.74 -19.10
C GLU A 85 0.50 10.60 -19.82
N ASP A 86 0.16 9.39 -20.29
CA ASP A 86 -1.12 9.14 -20.96
C ASP A 86 -2.26 9.27 -19.95
N THR A 87 -3.39 9.80 -20.39
CA THR A 87 -4.65 9.78 -19.64
C THR A 87 -5.18 8.35 -19.58
N ALA A 88 -5.71 7.92 -18.43
CA ALA A 88 -6.36 6.64 -18.26
C ALA A 88 -7.85 6.84 -17.91
N VAL A 89 -8.74 6.21 -18.68
CA VAL A 89 -10.18 6.19 -18.41
C VAL A 89 -10.61 4.75 -18.12
N ILE A 90 -11.34 4.56 -17.03
CA ILE A 90 -11.97 3.29 -16.66
C ILE A 90 -13.47 3.46 -16.88
N GLN A 91 -14.06 2.59 -17.69
CA GLN A 91 -15.48 2.65 -18.04
C GLN A 91 -16.14 1.29 -17.83
N TYR A 92 -17.28 1.32 -17.13
CA TYR A 92 -18.16 0.17 -16.96
C TYR A 92 -19.62 0.59 -17.18
N ALA A 93 -20.34 -0.20 -17.97
CA ALA A 93 -21.75 0.00 -18.22
C ALA A 93 -22.51 -1.31 -18.04
N ASP A 94 -23.63 -1.25 -17.32
CA ASP A 94 -24.45 -2.40 -16.92
C ASP A 94 -24.98 -3.20 -18.14
N ASP A 95 -25.08 -2.55 -19.31
CA ASP A 95 -25.53 -3.13 -20.57
C ASP A 95 -24.38 -3.69 -21.44
N ALA A 96 -23.12 -3.39 -21.11
CA ALA A 96 -21.95 -3.76 -21.91
C ALA A 96 -21.40 -5.17 -21.62
N GLY A 97 -22.10 -5.96 -20.79
CA GLY A 97 -21.80 -7.36 -20.49
C GLY A 97 -20.51 -7.55 -19.70
N ASP A 98 -20.63 -7.70 -18.37
CA ASP A 98 -19.60 -8.09 -17.38
C ASP A 98 -18.14 -7.80 -17.79
N SER A 99 -17.90 -6.60 -18.29
CA SER A 99 -16.60 -6.20 -18.82
C SER A 99 -16.35 -4.73 -18.54
N VAL A 100 -15.09 -4.45 -18.23
CA VAL A 100 -14.59 -3.09 -18.02
C VAL A 100 -13.70 -2.73 -19.20
N THR A 101 -13.81 -1.49 -19.66
CA THR A 101 -12.96 -0.94 -20.72
C THR A 101 -11.98 0.06 -20.11
N PHE A 102 -10.70 -0.16 -20.39
CA PHE A 102 -9.62 0.78 -20.11
C PHE A 102 -9.27 1.51 -21.40
N THR A 103 -9.38 2.83 -21.39
CA THR A 103 -9.02 3.69 -22.51
C THR A 103 -7.78 4.50 -22.13
N PHE A 104 -6.73 4.38 -22.93
CA PHE A 104 -5.51 5.18 -22.79
C PHE A 104 -5.37 6.18 -23.92
N GLU A 105 -5.19 7.45 -23.58
CA GLU A 105 -5.11 8.55 -24.53
C GLU A 105 -3.79 9.33 -24.36
N ASP A 106 -2.98 9.38 -25.42
CA ASP A 106 -1.81 10.25 -25.54
C ASP A 106 -2.28 11.65 -25.97
N ALA A 107 -1.64 12.70 -25.46
CA ALA A 107 -1.91 14.10 -25.79
C ALA A 107 -1.91 14.42 -27.30
N LYS A 108 -1.28 13.58 -28.15
CA LYS A 108 -1.16 13.82 -29.59
C LYS A 108 -2.34 13.33 -30.42
N CYS A 109 -2.63 12.02 -30.41
CA CYS A 109 -3.63 11.42 -31.30
C CYS A 109 -3.89 9.91 -31.03
N ARG A 110 -3.08 9.26 -30.18
CA ARG A 110 -3.20 7.83 -29.95
C ARG A 110 -4.25 7.57 -28.87
N LYS A 111 -5.30 6.86 -29.24
CA LYS A 111 -6.29 6.27 -28.33
C LYS A 111 -6.22 4.76 -28.44
N GLN A 112 -6.19 4.07 -27.30
CA GLN A 112 -6.21 2.61 -27.24
C GLN A 112 -7.25 2.16 -26.22
N ASP A 113 -8.21 1.36 -26.67
CA ASP A 113 -9.21 0.72 -25.82
C ASP A 113 -8.84 -0.74 -25.57
N ILE A 114 -8.88 -1.16 -24.32
CA ILE A 114 -8.61 -2.54 -23.89
C ILE A 114 -9.75 -2.99 -22.99
N THR A 115 -10.49 -4.01 -23.40
CA THR A 115 -11.62 -4.54 -22.65
C THR A 115 -11.23 -5.83 -21.95
N GLN A 116 -11.50 -5.90 -20.64
CA GLN A 116 -11.27 -7.07 -19.80
C GLN A 116 -12.61 -7.56 -19.23
N LYS A 117 -12.80 -8.87 -19.17
CA LYS A 117 -13.95 -9.46 -18.49
C LYS A 117 -13.77 -9.38 -16.99
N LEU A 118 -14.84 -9.04 -16.28
CA LEU A 118 -14.89 -9.06 -14.84
C LEU A 118 -14.95 -10.50 -14.33
N MET A 119 -14.44 -10.68 -13.12
CA MET A 119 -14.55 -11.93 -12.38
C MET A 119 -15.50 -11.73 -11.21
N ASP A 120 -16.20 -12.80 -10.85
CA ASP A 120 -16.96 -12.85 -9.62
C ASP A 120 -15.98 -13.10 -8.47
N ILE A 121 -15.82 -12.11 -7.60
CA ILE A 121 -14.92 -12.16 -6.45
C ILE A 121 -15.75 -11.83 -5.22
N ASP A 122 -15.65 -12.69 -4.20
CA ASP A 122 -16.32 -12.48 -2.94
C ASP A 122 -15.84 -11.17 -2.30
N ASN A 123 -16.80 -10.28 -2.02
CA ASN A 123 -16.53 -8.97 -1.48
C ASN A 123 -16.60 -8.99 0.05
N GLU A 124 -15.54 -9.50 0.68
CA GLU A 124 -15.43 -9.53 2.14
C GLU A 124 -14.83 -8.21 2.66
N HIS A 125 -15.71 -7.24 2.94
CA HIS A 125 -15.31 -6.02 3.63
C HIS A 125 -15.00 -6.30 5.10
N LEU A 126 -13.72 -6.19 5.46
CA LEU A 126 -13.27 -6.21 6.83
C LEU A 126 -13.38 -4.80 7.42
N GLY A 127 -14.21 -4.67 8.47
CA GLY A 127 -14.30 -3.45 9.24
C GLY A 127 -12.97 -3.15 9.92
N ILE A 128 -12.30 -2.07 9.48
CA ILE A 128 -11.06 -1.59 10.09
C ILE A 128 -11.46 -0.65 11.25
N PRO A 129 -11.23 -1.03 12.52
CA PRO A 129 -11.60 -0.19 13.65
C PRO A 129 -10.66 1.02 13.77
N ASP A 130 -11.19 2.12 14.31
CA ASP A 130 -10.38 3.29 14.67
C ASP A 130 -9.48 2.95 15.86
N GLN A 131 -8.24 2.52 15.57
CA GLN A 131 -7.28 2.12 16.58
C GLN A 131 -6.41 3.31 17.02
N LYS A 132 -6.20 3.44 18.33
CA LYS A 132 -5.16 4.34 18.86
C LYS A 132 -3.82 3.62 18.82
N TYR A 133 -2.90 4.13 18.00
CA TYR A 133 -1.55 3.59 17.91
C TYR A 133 -0.66 4.07 19.08
N ALA A 134 0.15 3.15 19.59
CA ALA A 134 1.11 3.39 20.66
C ALA A 134 2.35 4.13 20.14
N CYS A 135 2.73 3.88 18.89
CA CYS A 135 3.86 4.52 18.24
C CYS A 135 3.51 4.84 16.78
N VAL A 136 3.90 6.03 16.32
CA VAL A 136 3.79 6.47 14.92
C VAL A 136 5.15 6.98 14.48
N ILE A 137 5.65 6.43 13.37
CA ILE A 137 6.91 6.82 12.75
C ILE A 137 6.60 7.33 11.34
N GLU A 138 7.11 8.49 10.98
CA GLU A 138 7.06 9.00 9.60
C GLU A 138 8.46 9.27 9.10
N MET A 139 8.84 8.62 8.00
CA MET A 139 10.20 8.71 7.46
C MET A 139 10.20 8.71 5.92
N PRO A 140 11.32 9.07 5.27
CA PRO A 140 11.44 8.94 3.82
C PRO A 140 11.17 7.49 3.39
N SER A 141 10.29 7.30 2.42
CA SER A 141 9.90 5.97 1.94
C SER A 141 11.09 5.19 1.35
N GLY A 142 11.97 5.89 0.64
CA GLY A 142 13.21 5.32 0.09
C GLY A 142 14.17 4.81 1.17
N GLU A 143 14.22 5.48 2.34
CA GLU A 143 15.07 5.07 3.46
C GLU A 143 14.48 3.86 4.20
N PHE A 144 13.15 3.80 4.35
CA PHE A 144 12.47 2.60 4.84
C PHE A 144 12.68 1.41 3.90
N GLN A 145 12.51 1.61 2.58
CA GLN A 145 12.76 0.57 1.58
C GLN A 145 14.20 0.06 1.63
N ARG A 146 15.17 0.96 1.76
CA ARG A 146 16.58 0.59 1.94
C ARG A 146 16.78 -0.25 3.20
N THR A 147 16.25 0.20 4.33
CA THR A 147 16.33 -0.51 5.62
C THR A 147 15.77 -1.93 5.51
N CYS A 148 14.58 -2.09 4.93
CA CYS A 148 13.97 -3.41 4.76
C CYS A 148 14.80 -4.32 3.84
N ARG A 149 15.32 -3.79 2.74
CA ARG A 149 16.19 -4.54 1.81
C ARG A 149 17.49 -4.99 2.48
N ASP A 150 18.13 -4.10 3.24
CA ASP A 150 19.41 -4.37 3.88
C ASP A 150 19.25 -5.39 5.03
N ILE A 151 18.12 -5.38 5.74
CA ILE A 151 17.79 -6.39 6.77
C ILE A 151 17.47 -7.75 6.14
N ALA A 152 16.73 -7.77 5.03
CA ALA A 152 16.35 -9.00 4.32
C ALA A 152 17.54 -9.80 3.78
N MET A 153 18.72 -9.19 3.64
CA MET A 153 19.93 -9.91 3.24
C MET A 153 20.40 -10.91 4.30
N PHE A 154 20.04 -10.71 5.57
CA PHE A 154 20.61 -11.47 6.70
C PHE A 154 19.57 -12.09 7.62
N SER A 155 18.29 -11.71 7.52
CA SER A 155 17.24 -12.25 8.40
C SER A 155 15.91 -12.34 7.66
N ASP A 156 15.10 -13.34 8.00
CA ASP A 156 13.70 -13.48 7.56
C ASP A 156 12.69 -12.76 8.49
N SER A 157 13.20 -12.11 9.54
CA SER A 157 12.40 -11.39 10.52
C SER A 157 12.89 -9.96 10.70
N LEU A 158 11.94 -9.03 10.75
CA LEU A 158 12.17 -7.64 11.10
C LEU A 158 11.59 -7.39 12.49
N GLN A 159 12.46 -7.09 13.44
CA GLN A 159 12.06 -6.56 14.74
C GLN A 159 12.03 -5.04 14.67
N ILE A 160 10.92 -4.43 15.12
CA ILE A 160 10.77 -2.98 15.24
C ILE A 160 10.57 -2.66 16.72
N SER A 161 11.55 -1.97 17.30
CA SER A 161 11.52 -1.52 18.68
C SER A 161 11.52 0.00 18.74
N ALA A 162 10.50 0.60 19.35
CA ALA A 162 10.41 2.05 19.48
C ALA A 162 10.26 2.47 20.94
N THR A 163 11.10 3.41 21.35
CA THR A 163 11.13 3.99 22.70
C THR A 163 11.16 5.51 22.62
N LYS A 164 11.16 6.19 23.77
CA LYS A 164 11.30 7.65 23.80
C LYS A 164 12.60 8.17 23.17
N GLN A 165 13.63 7.32 23.02
CA GLN A 165 14.92 7.69 22.42
C GLN A 165 14.90 7.65 20.89
N GLY A 166 14.01 6.86 20.29
CA GLY A 166 13.98 6.63 18.85
C GLY A 166 13.41 5.28 18.47
N VAL A 167 13.61 4.88 17.21
CA VAL A 167 13.23 3.58 16.67
C VAL A 167 14.46 2.79 16.23
N VAL A 168 14.43 1.49 16.46
CA VAL A 168 15.43 0.51 16.07
C VAL A 168 14.75 -0.54 15.19
N PHE A 169 15.30 -0.74 14.00
CA PHE A 169 14.97 -1.84 13.10
C PHE A 169 16.09 -2.87 13.18
N SER A 170 15.79 -4.09 13.58
CA SER A 170 16.78 -5.16 13.72
C SER A 170 16.35 -6.43 13.00
N GLY A 171 17.33 -7.14 12.44
CA GLY A 171 17.16 -8.50 11.93
C GLY A 171 18.33 -9.35 12.37
N LYS A 172 18.04 -10.56 12.83
CA LYS A 172 19.04 -11.51 13.29
C LYS A 172 18.98 -12.77 12.43
N GLY A 173 20.10 -13.11 11.80
CA GLY A 173 20.33 -14.40 11.16
C GLY A 173 21.24 -15.27 12.02
N ASP A 174 21.67 -16.40 11.45
CA ASP A 174 22.46 -17.41 12.18
C ASP A 174 23.84 -16.87 12.61
N SER A 175 24.51 -16.12 11.72
CA SER A 175 25.88 -15.62 11.95
C SER A 175 25.97 -14.09 11.98
N VAL A 176 24.97 -13.39 11.43
CA VAL A 176 25.00 -11.94 11.22
C VAL A 176 23.72 -11.32 11.76
N SER A 177 23.87 -10.21 12.48
CA SER A 177 22.78 -9.36 12.91
C SER A 177 22.93 -7.98 12.29
N ASN A 178 21.85 -7.42 11.78
CA ASN A 178 21.78 -6.06 11.25
C ASN A 178 20.89 -5.22 12.18
N THR A 179 21.31 -4.00 12.48
CA THR A 179 20.59 -3.07 13.34
C THR A 179 20.72 -1.66 12.78
N VAL A 180 19.59 -1.04 12.47
CA VAL A 180 19.49 0.34 11.99
C VAL A 180 18.76 1.14 13.05
N THR A 181 19.37 2.24 13.51
CA THR A 181 18.83 3.06 14.61
C THR A 181 18.56 4.48 14.13
N TYR A 182 17.34 4.96 14.33
CA TYR A 182 16.95 6.34 14.11
C TYR A 182 16.66 6.99 15.45
N SER A 183 17.49 7.96 15.84
CA SER A 183 17.29 8.73 17.07
C SER A 183 16.25 9.81 16.85
N LYS A 184 15.54 10.21 17.92
CA LYS A 184 14.54 11.29 17.88
C LYS A 184 15.12 12.70 17.62
N ASN A 185 16.43 12.83 17.42
CA ASN A 185 17.11 14.12 17.27
C ASN A 185 17.04 14.60 15.82
N SER A 186 16.02 15.40 15.50
CA SER A 186 16.05 16.28 14.33
C SER A 186 17.11 17.36 14.56
N THR A 187 18.24 17.29 13.86
CA THR A 187 19.12 18.45 13.74
C THR A 187 18.42 19.51 12.90
N ALA A 188 18.48 20.78 13.32
CA ALA A 188 17.79 21.89 12.66
C ALA A 188 18.25 22.13 11.21
N ASP A 189 19.38 21.54 10.80
CA ASP A 189 20.00 21.62 9.48
C ASP A 189 19.56 20.53 8.49
N ASP A 190 18.76 19.54 8.91
CA ASP A 190 18.24 18.53 7.98
C ASP A 190 17.08 19.12 7.18
N ASP A 191 17.17 19.01 5.85
CA ASP A 191 16.06 19.29 4.93
C ASP A 191 14.83 18.51 5.41
N ASP A 192 13.67 19.18 5.44
CA ASP A 192 12.43 18.62 6.01
C ASP A 192 12.01 17.29 5.34
N LYS A 193 12.51 17.07 4.12
CA LYS A 193 12.29 15.85 3.33
C LYS A 193 13.01 14.62 3.89
N ASP A 194 14.17 14.77 4.53
CA ASP A 194 14.98 13.64 5.02
C ASP A 194 14.72 13.32 6.49
N ARG A 195 13.96 14.17 7.18
CA ARG A 195 13.68 14.01 8.61
C ARG A 195 12.89 12.75 8.92
N VAL A 196 13.12 12.19 10.10
CA VAL A 196 12.34 11.08 10.67
C VAL A 196 11.56 11.58 11.88
N PHE A 197 10.24 11.56 11.81
CA PHE A 197 9.36 11.91 12.92
C PHE A 197 8.98 10.66 13.69
N ILE A 198 9.09 10.72 15.02
CA ILE A 198 8.83 9.59 15.91
C ILE A 198 7.99 10.07 17.10
N GLU A 199 6.73 9.64 17.13
CA GLU A 199 5.82 9.83 18.27
C GLU A 199 5.62 8.50 18.99
N VAL A 200 6.07 8.43 20.25
CA VAL A 200 5.93 7.23 21.09
C VAL A 200 5.12 7.58 22.32
N LYS A 201 3.90 7.02 22.42
CA LYS A 201 3.04 7.06 23.61
C LYS A 201 3.40 5.93 24.56
N GLU A 202 3.54 4.72 24.01
CA GLU A 202 3.95 3.51 24.73
C GLU A 202 5.05 2.79 23.96
N GLN A 203 5.93 2.09 24.69
CA GLN A 203 7.00 1.32 24.07
C GLN A 203 6.42 0.12 23.32
N VAL A 204 6.93 -0.10 22.12
CA VAL A 204 6.56 -1.24 21.28
C VAL A 204 7.81 -2.04 20.92
N ASN A 205 7.68 -3.36 20.85
CA ASN A 205 8.71 -4.26 20.38
C ASN A 205 8.04 -5.44 19.67
N LEU A 206 7.97 -5.36 18.33
CA LEU A 206 7.19 -6.29 17.52
C LEU A 206 8.03 -6.90 16.42
N ASN A 207 7.80 -8.18 16.14
CA ASN A 207 8.45 -8.92 15.07
C ASN A 207 7.52 -9.06 13.87
N PHE A 208 8.05 -8.92 12.66
CA PHE A 208 7.31 -9.05 11.41
C PHE A 208 8.08 -9.88 10.40
N SER A 209 7.37 -10.45 9.42
CA SER A 209 8.02 -11.09 8.28
C SER A 209 8.58 -10.02 7.34
N ILE A 210 9.91 -10.02 7.15
CA ILE A 210 10.58 -9.05 6.27
C ILE A 210 10.15 -9.19 4.81
N LYS A 211 9.72 -10.40 4.42
CA LYS A 211 9.20 -10.67 3.07
C LYS A 211 8.00 -9.76 2.76
N TYR A 212 7.02 -9.68 3.66
CA TYR A 212 5.86 -8.81 3.50
C TYR A 212 6.25 -7.33 3.52
N MET A 213 7.16 -6.94 4.42
CA MET A 213 7.67 -5.56 4.45
C MET A 213 8.30 -5.14 3.11
N ASN A 214 9.08 -6.02 2.49
CA ASN A 214 9.63 -5.77 1.15
C ASN A 214 8.56 -5.69 0.06
N HIS A 215 7.46 -6.46 0.15
CA HIS A 215 6.31 -6.29 -0.74
C HIS A 215 5.68 -4.89 -0.56
N PHE A 216 5.47 -4.45 0.68
CA PHE A 216 4.90 -3.12 0.96
C PHE A 216 5.81 -1.99 0.49
N CYS A 217 7.14 -2.17 0.54
CA CYS A 217 8.12 -1.21 0.03
C CYS A 217 8.04 -0.99 -1.50
N LYS A 218 7.28 -1.78 -2.25
CA LYS A 218 7.01 -1.51 -3.68
C LYS A 218 6.14 -0.26 -3.89
N ALA A 219 5.40 0.16 -2.87
CA ALA A 219 4.63 1.39 -2.85
C ALA A 219 5.48 2.67 -2.71
N THR A 220 6.80 2.56 -2.50
CA THR A 220 7.74 3.71 -2.38
C THR A 220 7.58 4.73 -3.51
N ALA A 221 7.22 4.31 -4.73
CA ALA A 221 7.04 5.21 -5.87
C ALA A 221 5.76 6.08 -5.79
N LEU A 222 4.84 5.79 -4.86
CA LEU A 222 3.58 6.53 -4.66
C LEU A 222 3.76 7.76 -3.78
N SER A 223 4.65 7.69 -2.79
CA SER A 223 4.85 8.74 -1.80
C SER A 223 6.31 8.83 -1.41
N ASP A 224 6.82 10.05 -1.29
CA ASP A 224 8.17 10.32 -0.77
C ASP A 224 8.33 9.96 0.71
N ARG A 225 7.20 9.83 1.43
CA ARG A 225 7.16 9.49 2.86
C ARG A 225 6.28 8.29 3.13
N VAL A 226 6.66 7.51 4.14
CA VAL A 226 5.89 6.37 4.65
C VAL A 226 5.56 6.62 6.12
N ARG A 227 4.34 6.27 6.51
CA ARG A 227 3.87 6.32 7.90
C ARG A 227 3.69 4.90 8.43
N ILE A 228 4.34 4.60 9.54
CA ILE A 228 4.36 3.30 10.20
C ILE A 228 3.67 3.45 11.55
N SER A 229 2.52 2.81 11.71
CA SER A 229 1.73 2.89 12.95
C SER A 229 1.73 1.54 13.65
N LEU A 230 2.17 1.53 14.90
CA LEU A 230 2.45 0.33 15.70
C LEU A 230 1.66 0.38 17.01
N CYS A 231 1.19 -0.78 17.45
CA CYS A 231 0.65 -0.99 18.78
C CYS A 231 0.82 -2.49 19.11
N ASN A 232 1.06 -2.81 20.38
CA ASN A 232 1.16 -4.20 20.80
C ASN A 232 -0.17 -4.91 20.53
N ASP A 233 -0.11 -6.19 20.15
CA ASP A 233 -1.26 -7.07 19.92
C ASP A 233 -2.20 -6.71 18.75
N VAL A 234 -1.81 -5.75 17.90
CA VAL A 234 -2.55 -5.42 16.67
C VAL A 234 -1.62 -5.40 15.45
N PRO A 235 -2.16 -5.59 14.23
CA PRO A 235 -1.37 -5.46 13.01
C PRO A 235 -0.68 -4.09 12.88
N VAL A 236 0.56 -4.09 12.39
CA VAL A 236 1.23 -2.84 11.98
C VAL A 236 0.52 -2.28 10.75
N VAL A 237 0.41 -0.95 10.69
CA VAL A 237 -0.09 -0.25 9.50
C VAL A 237 1.05 0.49 8.82
N ILE A 238 1.29 0.16 7.55
CA ILE A 238 2.21 0.88 6.68
C ILE A 238 1.37 1.67 5.67
N GLU A 239 1.42 2.99 5.74
CA GLU A 239 0.64 3.90 4.92
C GLU A 239 1.53 4.71 3.98
N TYR A 240 1.16 4.72 2.71
CA TYR A 240 1.67 5.63 1.69
C TYR A 240 0.53 6.55 1.26
N GLY A 241 0.69 7.85 1.47
CA GLY A 241 -0.28 8.84 0.99
C GLY A 241 -0.29 8.92 -0.54
N ILE A 242 -1.46 9.20 -1.12
CA ILE A 242 -1.61 9.43 -2.55
C ILE A 242 -2.22 10.83 -2.69
N GLU A 243 -1.35 11.82 -2.90
CA GLU A 243 -1.72 13.24 -2.85
C GLU A 243 -2.50 13.55 -1.55
N GLU A 244 -3.48 14.44 -1.57
CA GLU A 244 -4.30 14.77 -0.38
C GLU A 244 -5.54 13.87 -0.24
N ASP A 245 -5.96 13.24 -1.34
CA ASP A 245 -7.29 12.63 -1.51
C ASP A 245 -7.23 11.08 -1.58
N GLY A 246 -6.14 10.46 -1.16
CA GLY A 246 -6.02 9.00 -1.19
C GLY A 246 -4.91 8.41 -0.34
N PHE A 247 -4.97 7.09 -0.18
CA PHE A 247 -3.94 6.33 0.52
C PHE A 247 -3.87 4.89 0.02
N LEU A 248 -2.69 4.29 0.20
CA LEU A 248 -2.47 2.85 0.16
C LEU A 248 -1.93 2.38 1.51
N ARG A 249 -2.73 1.58 2.22
CA ARG A 249 -2.42 1.02 3.54
C ARG A 249 -2.20 -0.48 3.45
N PHE A 250 -1.17 -0.94 4.13
CA PHE A 250 -0.90 -2.35 4.34
C PHE A 250 -1.00 -2.66 5.83
N TYR A 251 -1.70 -3.74 6.17
CA TYR A 251 -1.76 -4.27 7.52
C TYR A 251 -1.02 -5.59 7.57
N LEU A 252 -0.23 -5.82 8.61
CA LEU A 252 0.48 -7.08 8.79
C LEU A 252 0.46 -7.50 10.25
N ALA A 253 -0.03 -8.72 10.50
CA ALA A 253 0.00 -9.28 11.85
C ALA A 253 1.45 -9.48 12.33
N PRO A 254 1.76 -9.17 13.60
CA PRO A 254 3.06 -9.47 14.16
C PRO A 254 3.26 -10.99 14.26
N LYS A 255 4.53 -11.43 14.12
CA LYS A 255 4.92 -12.78 14.50
C LYS A 255 4.90 -12.85 16.01
N ILE A 256 4.09 -13.77 16.54
CA ILE A 256 4.14 -14.14 17.95
C ILE A 256 5.42 -14.97 18.12
N GLU A 257 6.34 -14.50 18.98
CA GLU A 257 7.38 -15.40 19.48
C GLU A 257 6.66 -16.43 20.34
N GLU A 258 6.71 -17.71 19.96
CA GLU A 258 6.30 -18.78 20.88
C GLU A 258 7.11 -18.58 22.15
N GLY A 259 6.44 -18.13 23.21
CA GLY A 259 7.05 -17.94 24.50
C GLY A 259 7.74 -19.23 24.87
N ASN A 260 9.05 -19.14 25.11
CA ASN A 260 9.72 -20.10 25.93
C ASN A 260 9.15 -19.87 27.35
N ASP A 261 7.95 -20.41 27.60
CA ASP A 261 7.41 -20.60 28.94
C ASP A 261 8.30 -21.67 29.62
N MET A 262 9.51 -21.26 29.97
CA MET A 262 10.28 -21.83 31.07
C MET A 262 10.19 -20.82 32.20
N ASP A 263 9.13 -20.94 33.00
CA ASP A 263 9.21 -21.17 34.46
C ASP A 263 7.81 -21.27 35.08
#